data_AF-A0A8J5JV76-F1
#
_entry.id   AF-A0A8J5JV76-F1
#
_cell.length_a   1.000
_cell.length_b   1.000
_cell.length_c   1.000
_cell.angle_alpha   90.00
_cell.angle_beta   90.00
_cell.angle_gamma   90.00
#
_symmetry.space_group_name_H-M   'P 1'
#
loop_
_entity.id
_entity.type
_entity.pdbx_description
1 polymer ?
#
loop_
_entity_poly.entity_id
_entity_poly.type
_entity_poly.pdbx_seq_one_letter_code
_entity_poly.pdbx_strand_id
1 'polypeptide(L)'
;MLTTLVLTRSYAGNLMSLLAVRHIPQPYQSLRDVLDDPSVTMIWEANTKYVKYFRSVESGIFSEVAESEKRGLVKYTTPSHFVIDTDTLVRRGDHVFISEVLTIEVIMNYYFSQVGRCDFYWSKESFLVTIYALIAQKDSPIITAFNARMRQILDYGLLDQWYYTILRNSTACTHAPDKITISTSISLNNIWV
;
A
#
# COMPACT_ATOMS: atom_id res chain seq x y z
N MET A 1 45.38 27.14 4.64
CA MET A 1 44.42 27.63 5.65
C MET A 1 43.06 28.01 5.05
N LEU A 2 43.01 28.69 3.89
CA LEU A 2 41.73 29.02 3.26
C LEU A 2 40.97 27.76 2.76
N THR A 3 41.69 26.82 2.15
CA THR A 3 41.16 25.54 1.66
C THR A 3 40.56 24.69 2.79
N THR A 4 41.26 24.58 3.92
CA THR A 4 40.78 23.85 5.10
C THR A 4 39.53 24.50 5.69
N LEU A 5 39.48 25.83 5.76
CA LEU A 5 38.28 26.55 6.23
C LEU A 5 37.07 26.29 5.33
N VAL A 6 37.25 26.36 4.01
CA VAL A 6 36.17 26.12 3.04
C VAL A 6 35.68 24.67 3.13
N LEU A 7 36.58 23.69 3.24
CA LEU A 7 36.21 22.28 3.38
C LEU A 7 35.45 22.01 4.68
N THR A 8 35.91 22.55 5.82
CA THR A 8 35.24 22.36 7.11
C THR A 8 33.84 23.00 7.11
N ARG A 9 33.69 24.20 6.52
CA ARG A 9 32.38 24.87 6.41
C ARG A 9 31.43 24.14 5.47
N SER A 10 31.92 23.67 4.32
CA SER A 10 31.15 22.87 3.37
C SER A 10 30.69 21.54 3.99
N TYR A 11 31.59 20.85 4.71
CA TYR A 11 31.27 19.62 5.42
C TYR A 11 30.21 19.84 6.50
N ALA A 12 30.36 20.87 7.33
CA ALA A 12 29.38 21.19 8.38
C ALA A 12 28.00 21.52 7.79
N GLY A 13 27.95 22.27 6.68
CA GLY A 13 26.70 22.58 5.98
C GLY A 13 26.01 21.33 5.43
N ASN A 14 26.76 20.46 4.73
CA ASN A 14 26.22 19.22 4.17
C ASN A 14 25.74 18.26 5.27
N LEU A 15 26.52 18.10 6.34
CA LEU A 15 26.13 17.26 7.47
C LEU A 15 24.85 17.77 8.14
N MET A 16 24.73 19.07 8.38
CA MET A 16 23.51 19.65 8.93
C MET A 16 22.30 19.45 8.00
N SER A 17 22.50 19.55 6.68
CA SER A 17 21.44 19.28 5.71
C SER A 17 20.98 17.82 5.74
N LEU A 18 21.92 16.87 5.86
CA LEU A 18 21.59 15.44 5.95
C LEU A 18 20.89 15.08 7.26
N LEU A 19 21.30 15.70 8.36
CA LEU A 19 20.69 15.47 9.67
C LEU A 19 19.33 16.17 9.84
N ALA A 20 19.05 17.21 9.04
CA ALA A 20 17.77 17.91 9.08
C ALA A 20 16.60 17.08 8.52
N VAL A 21 16.89 16.13 7.61
CA VAL A 21 15.86 15.35 6.91
C VAL A 21 16.11 13.86 7.06
N ARG A 22 15.20 13.15 7.72
CA ARG A 22 15.22 11.68 7.76
C ARG A 22 14.42 11.12 6.59
N HIS A 23 15.01 10.18 5.87
CA HIS A 23 14.28 9.40 4.88
C HIS A 23 13.65 8.19 5.57
N ILE A 24 12.36 7.97 5.34
CA ILE A 24 11.67 6.77 5.81
C ILE A 24 11.82 5.71 4.71
N PRO A 25 12.51 4.58 4.97
CA PRO A 25 12.68 3.56 3.95
C PRO A 25 11.32 2.96 3.60
N GLN A 26 10.95 3.03 2.33
CA GLN A 26 9.77 2.38 1.75
C GLN A 26 10.26 1.38 0.69
N PRO A 27 10.81 0.22 1.11
CA PRO A 27 11.53 -0.69 0.22
C PRO A 27 10.67 -1.30 -0.90
N TYR A 28 9.36 -1.42 -0.71
CA TYR A 28 8.47 -2.08 -1.67
C TYR A 28 7.56 -1.06 -2.36
N GLN A 29 7.88 -0.71 -3.60
CA GLN A 29 7.10 0.24 -4.42
C GLN A 29 6.49 -0.39 -5.66
N SER A 30 6.99 -1.55 -6.06
CA SER A 30 6.52 -2.38 -7.15
C SER A 30 6.34 -3.82 -6.69
N LEU A 31 5.60 -4.61 -7.48
CA LEU A 31 5.53 -6.06 -7.28
C LEU A 31 6.91 -6.72 -7.46
N ARG A 32 7.79 -6.11 -8.27
CA ARG A 32 9.14 -6.64 -8.51
C ARG A 32 10.00 -6.55 -7.25
N ASP A 33 9.94 -5.43 -6.53
CA ASP A 33 10.70 -5.24 -5.29
C ASP A 33 10.38 -6.32 -4.25
N VAL A 34 9.12 -6.78 -4.20
CA VAL A 34 8.68 -7.84 -3.29
C VAL A 34 9.17 -9.21 -3.76
N LEU A 35 9.19 -9.47 -5.06
CA LEU A 35 9.65 -10.75 -5.62
C LEU A 35 11.17 -10.93 -5.54
N ASP A 36 11.92 -9.82 -5.57
CA ASP A 36 13.38 -9.81 -5.45
C ASP A 36 13.84 -10.03 -4.00
N ASP A 37 12.97 -9.83 -3.00
CA ASP A 37 13.28 -10.10 -1.59
C ASP A 37 12.76 -11.49 -1.16
N PRO A 38 13.64 -12.49 -0.95
CA PRO A 38 13.23 -13.83 -0.53
C PRO A 38 12.87 -13.93 0.96
N SER A 39 13.10 -12.87 1.75
CA SER A 39 12.82 -12.85 3.18
C SER A 39 11.39 -12.45 3.52
N VAL A 40 10.66 -11.89 2.55
CA VAL A 40 9.29 -11.39 2.73
C VAL A 40 8.25 -12.35 2.17
N THR A 41 7.16 -12.51 2.91
CA THR A 41 6.01 -13.31 2.50
C THR A 41 4.86 -12.42 2.04
N MET A 42 4.32 -12.69 0.85
CA MET A 42 3.17 -11.98 0.33
C MET A 42 1.87 -12.52 0.94
N ILE A 43 0.98 -11.61 1.35
CA ILE A 43 -0.38 -11.96 1.78
C ILE A 43 -1.34 -11.63 0.65
N TRP A 44 -2.06 -12.64 0.17
CA TRP A 44 -3.04 -12.53 -0.92
C TRP A 44 -4.43 -12.95 -0.45
N GLU A 45 -5.46 -12.38 -1.05
CA GLU A 45 -6.83 -12.85 -0.84
C GLU A 45 -7.05 -14.24 -1.48
N ALA A 46 -7.55 -15.17 -0.67
CA ALA A 46 -7.88 -16.52 -1.09
C ALA A 46 -9.08 -16.54 -2.05
N ASN A 47 -9.13 -17.54 -2.94
CA ASN A 47 -10.28 -17.83 -3.80
C ASN A 47 -10.71 -16.70 -4.76
N THR A 48 -9.78 -15.83 -5.15
CA THR A 48 -10.04 -14.75 -6.11
C THR A 48 -9.70 -15.14 -7.55
N LYS A 49 -10.23 -14.36 -8.50
CA LYS A 49 -9.86 -14.46 -9.92
C LYS A 49 -8.35 -14.26 -10.14
N TYR A 50 -7.70 -13.45 -9.30
CA TYR A 50 -6.27 -13.18 -9.37
C TYR A 50 -5.44 -14.43 -9.08
N VAL A 51 -5.78 -15.19 -8.03
CA VAL A 51 -5.12 -16.46 -7.71
C VAL A 51 -5.22 -17.45 -8.88
N LYS A 52 -6.41 -17.54 -9.50
CA LYS A 52 -6.59 -18.37 -10.70
C LYS A 52 -5.75 -17.87 -11.88
N TYR A 53 -5.68 -16.56 -12.07
CA TYR A 53 -4.91 -15.94 -13.15
C TYR A 53 -3.42 -16.23 -12.99
N PHE A 54 -2.81 -15.96 -11.84
CA PHE A 54 -1.37 -16.18 -11.64
C PHE A 54 -0.96 -17.64 -11.82
N ARG A 55 -1.79 -18.58 -11.35
CA ARG A 55 -1.55 -20.02 -11.55
C ARG A 55 -1.69 -20.48 -13.00
N SER A 56 -2.36 -19.71 -13.85
CA SER A 56 -2.58 -20.04 -15.27
C SER A 56 -1.55 -19.42 -16.21
N VAL A 57 -0.82 -18.40 -15.75
CA VAL A 57 0.15 -17.66 -16.58
C VAL A 57 1.48 -18.43 -16.60
N GLU A 58 2.00 -18.66 -17.80
CA GLU A 58 3.24 -19.42 -18.01
C GLU A 58 4.51 -18.56 -17.97
N SER A 59 4.41 -17.24 -18.16
CA SER A 59 5.58 -16.34 -18.20
C SER A 59 5.29 -14.94 -17.67
N GLY A 60 6.35 -14.25 -17.22
CA GLY A 60 6.31 -12.87 -16.73
C GLY A 60 6.20 -12.77 -15.21
N ILE A 61 6.05 -11.54 -14.69
CA ILE A 61 6.08 -11.29 -13.24
C ILE A 61 5.02 -12.08 -12.46
N PHE A 62 3.88 -12.36 -13.08
CA PHE A 62 2.80 -13.12 -12.46
C PHE A 62 3.07 -14.63 -12.40
N SER A 63 3.88 -15.19 -13.30
CA SER A 63 4.33 -16.58 -13.16
C SER A 63 5.30 -16.71 -11.99
N GLU A 64 6.15 -15.71 -11.75
CA GLU A 64 7.05 -15.66 -10.59
C GLU A 64 6.29 -15.56 -9.25
N VAL A 65 5.12 -14.90 -9.23
CA VAL A 65 4.22 -14.92 -8.06
C VAL A 65 3.72 -16.36 -7.80
N ALA A 66 3.33 -17.09 -8.85
CA ALA A 66 2.91 -18.49 -8.71
C ALA A 66 4.07 -19.43 -8.31
N GLU A 67 5.30 -19.12 -8.71
CA GLU A 67 6.49 -19.84 -8.23
C GLU A 67 6.80 -19.52 -6.76
N SER A 68 6.57 -18.29 -6.34
CA SER A 68 6.68 -17.86 -4.94
C SER A 68 5.70 -18.61 -4.03
N GLU A 69 4.51 -18.94 -4.54
CA GLU A 69 3.58 -19.83 -3.86
C GLU A 69 4.19 -21.22 -3.60
N LYS A 70 4.87 -21.81 -4.59
CA LYS A 70 5.55 -23.12 -4.43
C LYS A 70 6.71 -23.06 -3.42
N ARG A 71 7.32 -21.89 -3.24
CA ARG A 71 8.37 -21.63 -2.24
C ARG A 71 7.84 -21.37 -0.83
N GLY A 72 6.51 -21.31 -0.65
CA GLY A 72 5.89 -20.98 0.64
C GLY A 72 5.95 -19.50 1.00
N LEU A 73 6.27 -18.62 0.04
CA LEU A 73 6.34 -17.16 0.21
C LEU A 73 5.01 -16.46 -0.07
N VAL A 74 3.91 -17.23 -0.11
CA VAL A 74 2.55 -16.72 -0.28
C VAL A 74 1.66 -17.28 0.82
N LYS A 75 1.05 -16.38 1.60
CA LYS A 75 -0.01 -16.69 2.55
C LYS A 75 -1.34 -16.24 1.97
N TYR A 76 -2.26 -17.19 1.78
CA TYR A 76 -3.63 -16.88 1.43
C TYR A 76 -4.47 -16.59 2.68
N THR A 77 -5.24 -15.51 2.65
CA THR A 77 -6.10 -15.10 3.76
C THR A 77 -7.49 -14.70 3.28
N THR A 78 -8.44 -14.57 4.20
CA THR A 78 -9.83 -14.16 3.93
C THR A 78 -10.06 -12.73 4.38
N PRO A 79 -11.07 -12.01 3.83
CA PRO A 79 -11.35 -10.63 4.22
C PRO A 79 -11.56 -10.40 5.72
N SER A 80 -12.09 -11.40 6.43
CA SER A 80 -12.26 -11.38 7.88
C SER A 80 -10.96 -11.23 8.68
N HIS A 81 -9.82 -11.61 8.09
CA HIS A 81 -8.51 -11.60 8.74
C HIS A 81 -7.60 -10.48 8.25
N PHE A 82 -8.00 -9.67 7.26
CA PHE A 82 -7.15 -8.63 6.68
C PHE A 82 -6.61 -7.65 7.74
N VAL A 83 -7.48 -7.17 8.63
CA VAL A 83 -7.07 -6.27 9.71
C VAL A 83 -6.11 -6.97 10.68
N ILE A 84 -6.40 -8.22 11.06
CA ILE A 84 -5.56 -8.94 12.03
C ILE A 84 -4.18 -9.24 11.44
N ASP A 85 -4.13 -9.75 10.20
CA ASP A 85 -2.89 -10.06 9.50
C ASP A 85 -2.06 -8.79 9.23
N THR A 86 -2.70 -7.66 8.94
CA THR A 86 -2.01 -6.37 8.78
C THR A 86 -1.41 -5.90 10.12
N ASP A 87 -2.15 -6.00 11.22
CA ASP A 87 -1.67 -5.52 12.52
C ASP A 87 -0.54 -6.37 13.09
N THR A 88 -0.49 -7.65 12.72
CA THR A 88 0.44 -8.62 13.30
C THR A 88 1.62 -8.88 12.38
N LEU A 89 1.37 -9.28 11.13
CA LEU A 89 2.39 -9.77 10.21
C LEU A 89 3.03 -8.62 9.43
N VAL A 90 2.21 -7.73 8.86
CA VAL A 90 2.75 -6.57 8.11
C VAL A 90 3.47 -5.62 9.04
N ARG A 91 2.90 -5.35 10.23
CA ARG A 91 3.53 -4.52 11.25
C ARG A 91 4.88 -5.06 11.75
N ARG A 92 5.04 -6.39 11.80
CA ARG A 92 6.31 -7.03 12.15
C ARG A 92 7.39 -6.80 11.09
N GLY A 93 6.99 -6.53 9.85
CA GLY A 93 7.88 -6.15 8.75
C GLY A 93 8.37 -7.29 7.87
N ASP A 94 7.88 -8.52 8.08
CA ASP A 94 8.25 -9.70 7.29
C ASP A 94 7.17 -10.13 6.28
N HIS A 95 6.05 -9.41 6.24
CA HIS A 95 4.98 -9.66 5.28
C HIS A 95 4.55 -8.39 4.55
N VAL A 96 4.15 -8.55 3.30
CA VAL A 96 3.53 -7.48 2.50
C VAL A 96 2.10 -7.88 2.16
N PHE A 97 1.15 -7.00 2.48
CA PHE A 97 -0.26 -7.22 2.19
C PHE A 97 -0.60 -6.70 0.79
N ILE A 98 -1.09 -7.59 -0.07
CA ILE A 98 -1.42 -7.30 -1.45
C ILE A 98 -2.94 -7.42 -1.63
N SER A 99 -3.58 -6.29 -1.94
CA SER A 99 -5.01 -6.22 -2.18
C SER A 99 -5.38 -5.06 -3.09
N GLU A 100 -6.67 -4.94 -3.35
CA GLU A 100 -7.26 -3.88 -4.15
C GLU A 100 -7.20 -2.55 -3.42
N VAL A 101 -7.06 -1.44 -4.15
CA VAL A 101 -6.87 -0.10 -3.58
C VAL A 101 -7.97 0.24 -2.56
N LEU A 102 -9.23 -0.05 -2.89
CA LEU A 102 -10.37 0.16 -1.99
C LEU A 102 -10.22 -0.59 -0.67
N THR A 103 -9.78 -1.84 -0.71
CA THR A 103 -9.56 -2.65 0.50
C THR A 103 -8.47 -2.03 1.37
N ILE A 104 -7.38 -1.59 0.75
CA ILE A 104 -6.29 -0.94 1.48
C ILE A 104 -6.78 0.38 2.09
N GLU A 105 -7.55 1.19 1.36
CA GLU A 105 -8.15 2.43 1.87
C GLU A 105 -9.08 2.19 3.06
N VAL A 106 -9.89 1.14 3.02
CA VAL A 106 -10.76 0.72 4.13
C VAL A 106 -9.94 0.36 5.37
N ILE A 107 -8.87 -0.44 5.18
CA ILE A 107 -7.98 -0.85 6.27
C ILE A 107 -7.27 0.37 6.87
N MET A 108 -6.72 1.26 6.04
CA MET A 108 -6.05 2.48 6.47
C MET A 108 -7.01 3.41 7.22
N ASN A 109 -8.22 3.61 6.70
CA ASN A 109 -9.28 4.38 7.36
C ASN A 109 -9.63 3.79 8.73
N TYR A 110 -9.74 2.46 8.82
CA TYR A 110 -10.01 1.77 10.08
C TYR A 110 -8.90 2.03 11.11
N TYR A 111 -7.63 1.79 10.75
CA TYR A 111 -6.51 2.01 11.67
C TYR A 111 -6.36 3.46 12.11
N PHE A 112 -6.42 4.39 11.17
CA PHE A 112 -6.31 5.80 11.51
C PHE A 112 -7.46 6.23 12.42
N SER A 113 -8.68 5.74 12.18
CA SER A 113 -9.83 6.06 13.04
C SER A 113 -9.71 5.49 14.46
N GLN A 114 -8.99 4.38 14.64
CA GLN A 114 -8.79 3.75 15.97
C GLN A 114 -7.60 4.34 16.73
N VAL A 115 -6.46 4.55 16.05
CA VAL A 115 -5.17 4.90 16.70
C VAL A 115 -4.75 6.35 16.45
N GLY A 116 -5.25 6.97 15.38
CA GLY A 116 -4.85 8.32 14.96
C GLY A 116 -3.44 8.40 14.36
N ARG A 117 -2.88 7.27 13.90
CA ARG A 117 -1.51 7.18 13.34
C ARG A 117 -1.50 6.49 11.98
N CYS A 118 -0.53 6.85 11.15
CA CYS A 118 -0.27 6.25 9.84
C CYS A 118 0.99 5.37 9.91
N ASP A 119 0.85 4.17 10.45
CA ASP A 119 1.98 3.25 10.63
C ASP A 119 2.30 2.42 9.39
N PHE A 120 1.39 2.39 8.42
CA PHE A 120 1.53 1.65 7.17
C PHE A 120 1.66 2.62 5.99
N TYR A 121 2.30 2.14 4.93
CA TYR A 121 2.31 2.79 3.62
C TYR A 121 1.89 1.77 2.57
N TRP A 122 1.40 2.23 1.42
CA TRP A 122 1.16 1.38 0.26
C TRP A 122 2.12 1.74 -0.88
N SER A 123 2.27 0.82 -1.84
CA SER A 123 3.11 1.02 -3.02
C SER A 123 2.55 2.10 -3.95
N LYS A 124 3.45 2.81 -4.65
CA LYS A 124 3.06 3.77 -5.70
C LYS A 124 2.57 3.08 -6.97
N GLU A 125 3.09 1.88 -7.26
CA GLU A 125 2.67 1.11 -8.43
C GLU A 125 1.43 0.25 -8.13
N SER A 126 0.51 0.25 -9.10
CA SER A 126 -0.60 -0.70 -9.19
C SER A 126 -0.40 -1.58 -10.42
N PHE A 127 -0.53 -2.90 -10.28
CA PHE A 127 -0.20 -3.86 -11.35
C PHE A 127 -1.42 -4.62 -11.90
N LEU A 128 -2.58 -4.54 -11.25
CA LEU A 128 -3.83 -5.16 -11.73
C LEU A 128 -4.99 -4.18 -11.61
N VAL A 129 -5.82 -4.15 -12.65
CA VAL A 129 -7.05 -3.35 -12.66
C VAL A 129 -8.20 -4.19 -12.11
N THR A 130 -8.89 -3.67 -11.11
CA THR A 130 -10.13 -4.24 -10.58
C THR A 130 -11.31 -3.36 -10.94
N ILE A 131 -12.42 -3.99 -11.32
CA ILE A 131 -13.69 -3.32 -11.59
C ILE A 131 -14.75 -3.93 -10.68
N TYR A 132 -15.39 -3.09 -9.85
CA TYR A 132 -16.57 -3.47 -9.09
C TYR A 132 -17.82 -3.31 -9.94
N ALA A 133 -18.66 -4.34 -9.96
CA ALA A 133 -19.93 -4.32 -10.69
C ALA A 133 -21.01 -5.07 -9.92
N LEU A 134 -22.26 -4.67 -10.14
CA LEU A 134 -23.40 -5.45 -9.70
C LEU A 134 -23.75 -6.48 -10.77
N ILE A 135 -23.95 -7.72 -10.32
CA ILE A 135 -24.22 -8.87 -11.18
C ILE A 135 -25.65 -9.32 -10.88
N ALA A 136 -26.43 -9.56 -11.93
CA ALA A 136 -27.76 -10.16 -11.83
C ALA A 136 -27.85 -11.38 -12.76
N GLN A 137 -28.95 -12.12 -12.64
CA GLN A 137 -29.22 -13.26 -13.52
C GLN A 137 -29.19 -12.81 -14.99
N LYS A 138 -28.65 -13.68 -15.85
CA LYS A 138 -28.64 -13.47 -17.30
C LYS A 138 -30.06 -13.15 -17.78
N ASP A 139 -30.18 -12.16 -18.65
CA ASP A 139 -31.44 -11.68 -19.24
C ASP A 139 -32.45 -11.09 -18.24
N SER A 140 -32.00 -10.75 -17.01
CA SER A 140 -32.85 -10.06 -16.04
C SER A 140 -33.18 -8.64 -16.50
N PRO A 141 -34.48 -8.24 -16.54
CA PRO A 141 -34.87 -6.88 -16.90
C PRO A 141 -34.39 -5.83 -15.87
N ILE A 142 -34.01 -6.28 -14.67
CA ILE A 142 -33.49 -5.41 -13.60
C ILE A 142 -32.19 -4.74 -14.04
N ILE A 143 -31.34 -5.41 -14.83
CA ILE A 143 -30.04 -4.86 -15.25
C ILE A 143 -30.23 -3.54 -16.01
N THR A 144 -31.19 -3.49 -16.93
CA THR A 144 -31.44 -2.28 -17.74
C THR A 144 -31.94 -1.14 -16.87
N ALA A 145 -32.91 -1.40 -15.99
CA ALA A 145 -33.45 -0.40 -15.07
C ALA A 145 -32.38 0.10 -14.09
N PHE A 146 -31.57 -0.82 -13.55
CA PHE A 146 -30.51 -0.51 -12.60
C PHE A 146 -29.39 0.30 -13.25
N ASN A 147 -28.94 -0.06 -14.46
CA ASN A 147 -27.93 0.69 -15.20
C ASN A 147 -28.38 2.13 -15.48
N ALA A 148 -29.65 2.35 -15.83
CA ALA A 148 -30.19 3.70 -16.03
C ALA A 148 -30.13 4.53 -14.74
N ARG A 149 -30.43 3.93 -13.58
CA ARG A 149 -30.34 4.61 -12.28
C ARG A 149 -28.91 4.83 -11.82
N MET A 150 -28.02 3.87 -12.03
CA MET A 150 -26.60 4.01 -11.68
C MET A 150 -25.94 5.14 -12.46
N ARG A 151 -26.25 5.31 -13.75
CA ARG A 151 -25.75 6.47 -14.51
C ARG A 151 -26.18 7.78 -13.87
N GLN A 152 -27.45 7.92 -13.47
CA GLN A 152 -27.91 9.11 -12.75
C GLN A 152 -27.14 9.32 -11.44
N ILE A 153 -26.92 8.27 -10.65
CA ILE A 153 -26.15 8.35 -9.39
C ILE A 153 -24.71 8.83 -9.65
N LEU A 154 -24.07 8.34 -10.70
CA LEU A 154 -22.73 8.75 -11.11
C LEU A 154 -22.72 10.20 -11.62
N ASP A 155 -23.66 10.58 -12.49
CA ASP A 155 -23.77 11.93 -13.04
C ASP A 155 -24.01 12.99 -11.96
N TYR A 156 -24.73 12.63 -10.89
CA TYR A 156 -24.93 13.48 -9.71
C TYR A 156 -23.74 13.49 -8.74
N GLY A 157 -22.71 12.66 -8.94
CA GLY A 157 -21.57 12.52 -8.03
C GLY A 157 -21.91 11.90 -6.67
N LEU A 158 -23.08 11.25 -6.55
CA LEU A 158 -23.53 10.67 -5.28
C LEU A 158 -22.65 9.52 -4.83
N LEU A 159 -22.13 8.72 -5.77
CA LEU A 159 -21.24 7.62 -5.45
C LEU A 159 -19.94 8.11 -4.81
N ASP A 160 -19.33 9.15 -5.38
CA ASP A 160 -18.12 9.78 -4.82
C ASP A 160 -18.41 10.39 -3.45
N GLN A 161 -19.55 11.07 -3.30
CA GLN A 161 -19.96 11.62 -2.00
C GLN A 161 -20.06 10.52 -0.94
N TRP A 162 -20.73 9.40 -1.23
CA TRP A 162 -20.85 8.29 -0.29
C TRP A 162 -19.50 7.66 0.00
N TYR A 163 -18.67 7.48 -1.03
CA TYR A 163 -17.31 6.97 -0.91
C TYR A 163 -16.49 7.79 0.09
N TYR A 164 -16.39 9.10 -0.11
CA TYR A 164 -15.64 10.00 0.79
C TYR A 164 -16.29 10.18 2.16
N THR A 165 -17.61 9.97 2.28
CA THR A 165 -18.30 10.01 3.57
C THR A 165 -17.95 8.80 4.42
N ILE A 166 -17.91 7.61 3.81
CA ILE A 166 -17.59 6.35 4.49
C ILE A 166 -16.09 6.31 4.84
N LEU A 167 -15.23 6.72 3.91
CA LEU A 167 -13.78 6.68 4.04
C LEU A 167 -13.19 8.05 4.37
N ARG A 168 -13.85 8.82 5.23
CA ARG A 168 -13.46 10.19 5.53
C ARG A 168 -12.03 10.33 6.04
N ASN A 169 -11.49 9.30 6.69
CA ASN A 169 -10.14 9.30 7.25
C ASN A 169 -9.13 8.54 6.39
N SER A 170 -9.50 7.93 5.26
CA SER A 170 -8.55 7.20 4.41
C SER A 170 -7.49 8.14 3.85
N THR A 171 -7.88 9.37 3.50
CA THR A 171 -6.97 10.36 2.90
C THR A 171 -5.88 10.84 3.85
N ALA A 172 -6.05 10.68 5.18
CA ALA A 172 -5.05 11.11 6.16
C ALA A 172 -3.69 10.41 5.96
N CYS A 173 -3.70 9.18 5.45
CA CYS A 173 -2.50 8.36 5.27
C CYS A 173 -2.13 8.08 3.81
N THR A 174 -2.86 8.63 2.83
CA THR A 174 -2.63 8.40 1.38
C THR A 174 -1.26 8.89 0.88
N HIS A 175 -0.61 9.79 1.61
CA HIS A 175 0.69 10.34 1.27
C HIS A 175 1.67 10.21 2.45
N ALA A 176 1.99 8.96 2.82
CA ALA A 176 3.03 8.71 3.80
C ALA A 176 4.33 9.42 3.35
N PRO A 177 4.84 10.39 4.12
CA PRO A 177 6.00 11.18 3.70
C PRO A 177 7.22 10.27 3.60
N ASP A 178 7.94 10.34 2.48
CA ASP A 178 9.24 9.70 2.30
C ASP A 178 10.34 10.43 3.07
N LYS A 179 10.08 11.69 3.47
CA LYS A 179 11.00 12.59 4.16
C LYS A 179 10.30 13.27 5.34
N ILE A 180 10.90 13.18 6.52
CA ILE A 180 10.45 13.91 7.71
C ILE A 180 11.54 14.89 8.17
N THR A 181 11.13 16.11 8.51
CA THR A 181 12.03 17.10 9.11
C THR A 181 12.24 16.73 10.58
N ILE A 182 13.48 16.54 10.99
CA ILE A 182 13.81 16.22 12.38
C ILE A 182 13.83 17.53 13.18
N SER A 183 12.83 17.72 14.05
CA SER A 183 12.80 18.81 15.03
C SER A 183 13.39 18.42 16.39
N THR A 184 13.76 17.15 16.56
CA THR A 184 14.33 16.64 17.82
C THR A 184 15.82 16.95 17.93
N SER A 185 16.31 17.04 19.16
CA SER A 185 17.73 17.26 19.42
C SER A 185 18.58 16.12 18.84
N ILE A 186 19.65 16.46 18.15
CA ILE A 186 20.62 15.50 17.62
C ILE A 186 21.21 14.70 18.80
N SER A 187 21.06 13.37 18.76
CA SER A 187 21.59 12.44 19.76
C SER A 187 22.43 11.36 19.07
N LEU A 188 23.27 10.64 19.83
CA LEU A 188 24.08 9.54 19.30
C LEU A 188 23.23 8.48 18.56
N ASN A 189 22.02 8.21 19.05
CA ASN A 189 21.08 7.28 18.42
C ASN A 189 20.61 7.75 17.03
N ASN A 190 20.71 9.04 16.72
CA ASN A 190 20.32 9.58 15.41
C ASN A 190 21.52 9.66 14.43
N ILE A 191 22.75 9.51 14.93
CA ILE A 191 23.99 9.63 14.13
C ILE A 191 24.56 8.23 13.76
N TRP A 192 24.28 7.21 14.57
CA TRP A 192 24.91 5.87 14.50
C TRP A 192 23.97 4.74 14.04
N VAL A 193 23.02 5.03 13.14
CA VAL A 193 22.12 4.02 12.53
C VAL A 193 22.50 3.81 11.08
#